data_AF-A0A9J6ZUA8-F1
#
_entry.id   AF-A0A9J6ZUA8-F1
#
_cell.length_a   1.000
_cell.length_b   1.000
_cell.length_c   1.000
_cell.angle_alpha   90.00
_cell.angle_beta   90.00
_cell.angle_gamma   90.00
#
_symmetry.space_group_name_H-M   'P 1'
#
loop_
_entity.id
_entity.type
_entity.pdbx_description
1 polymer ?
#
loop_
_entity_poly.entity_id
_entity_poly.type
_entity_poly.pdbx_seq_one_letter_code
_entity_poly.pdbx_strand_id
1 'polypeptide(L)'
;MNRKLFELALDKTRSSDWEYFEELSSGFLASEFTSLRTMASPNGDGGRDSELFSSDGATYVAVQYSVAKDFDPKVMRTIKWLEENFDQIRVLIYCTNQQIGAKGDALKQKCIGKGVSLDIRDKSWFLERYELDDNKYSCASQLVDVIARPFLESESIIEKSRPALTSIESKVALTYLGMQWEDENTDKGLTKVAFESLVRAALRNTSSENRMARIEVHKNVVEFIPSSDPAEIEKCVNSALNKLNKKVIRHWIKEDEFCLTYEEVNRIQERVAETECEEVEFSNEVERLVGNEREDSDHINDENIQEISNRILRIIDHYLIKSGESFASSVLHGDICLNDHNTLNNCIFLDINDFPSSESYLVHFPDIALNVIARLLSSDLSAVKTHLKKISDTYTLYSFLRETPDVQKVTKKIFSHGKIWLDTTIVLSLLVETFYRDEQHKKYSDIAHSLIESGVELCVTDGVVREVLQHINISLTCSRRSLSQWNGRIPFLYYHYVEQGY
;
A
#
# COMPACT_ATOMS: atom_id res chain seq x y z
N MET A 1 -10.15 19.85 -2.16
CA MET A 1 -10.11 18.64 -1.31
C MET A 1 -9.45 17.56 -2.14
N ASN A 2 -8.43 16.88 -1.63
CA ASN A 2 -7.77 15.78 -2.35
C ASN A 2 -8.73 14.59 -2.52
N ARG A 3 -8.82 14.00 -3.73
CA ARG A 3 -9.64 12.81 -4.03
C ARG A 3 -9.37 11.65 -3.06
N LYS A 4 -8.10 11.46 -2.65
CA LYS A 4 -7.67 10.39 -1.76
C LYS A 4 -8.17 10.56 -0.33
N LEU A 5 -8.38 11.79 0.13
CA LEU A 5 -9.06 12.04 1.41
C LEU A 5 -10.52 11.59 1.36
N PHE A 6 -11.23 11.87 0.26
CA PHE A 6 -12.61 11.43 0.10
C PHE A 6 -12.71 9.91 -0.08
N GLU A 7 -11.78 9.32 -0.82
CA GLU A 7 -11.63 7.87 -0.92
C GLU A 7 -11.45 7.21 0.44
N LEU A 8 -10.54 7.73 1.27
CA LEU A 8 -10.33 7.26 2.63
C LEU A 8 -11.60 7.37 3.48
N ALA A 9 -12.33 8.49 3.37
CA ALA A 9 -13.58 8.67 4.09
C ALA A 9 -14.61 7.58 3.73
N LEU A 10 -14.76 7.28 2.44
CA LEU A 10 -15.64 6.21 1.97
C LEU A 10 -15.20 4.84 2.49
N ASP A 11 -13.90 4.52 2.45
CA ASP A 11 -13.37 3.23 2.91
C ASP A 11 -13.51 3.02 4.42
N LYS A 12 -13.37 4.09 5.21
CA LYS A 12 -13.46 4.01 6.68
C LYS A 12 -14.87 4.19 7.22
N THR A 13 -15.85 4.52 6.36
CA THR A 13 -17.27 4.58 6.72
C THR A 13 -17.78 3.20 7.13
N ARG A 14 -18.28 3.07 8.36
CA ARG A 14 -18.76 1.81 8.94
C ARG A 14 -20.28 1.76 8.98
N SER A 15 -20.83 0.61 9.34
CA SER A 15 -22.27 0.43 9.61
C SER A 15 -22.82 1.39 10.68
N SER A 16 -21.99 1.84 11.63
CA SER A 16 -22.38 2.84 12.62
C SER A 16 -22.56 4.24 12.05
N ASP A 17 -21.94 4.53 10.90
CA ASP A 17 -21.84 5.85 10.30
C ASP A 17 -22.88 6.03 9.18
N TRP A 18 -23.92 5.21 9.19
CA TRP A 18 -24.91 5.12 8.12
C TRP A 18 -25.59 6.46 7.85
N GLU A 19 -25.91 7.25 8.88
CA GLU A 19 -26.54 8.56 8.76
C GLU A 19 -25.72 9.52 7.87
N TYR A 20 -24.40 9.59 8.11
CA TYR A 20 -23.50 10.43 7.30
C TYR A 20 -23.42 9.96 5.84
N PHE A 21 -23.50 8.64 5.62
CA PHE A 21 -23.51 8.09 4.26
C PHE A 21 -24.83 8.33 3.54
N GLU A 22 -25.96 8.33 4.25
CA GLU A 22 -27.26 8.69 3.70
C GLU A 22 -27.31 10.18 3.32
N GLU A 23 -26.78 11.06 4.16
CA GLU A 23 -26.67 12.49 3.87
C GLU A 23 -25.82 12.75 2.62
N LEU A 24 -24.65 12.09 2.52
CA LEU A 24 -23.81 12.13 1.34
C LEU A 24 -24.59 11.67 0.09
N SER A 25 -25.21 10.50 0.16
CA SER A 25 -25.91 9.90 -0.98
C SER A 25 -27.10 10.75 -1.42
N SER A 26 -27.85 11.29 -0.47
CA SER A 26 -28.98 12.19 -0.72
C SER A 26 -28.52 13.49 -1.37
N GLY A 27 -27.42 14.09 -0.87
CA GLY A 27 -26.84 15.30 -1.46
C GLY A 27 -26.35 15.09 -2.89
N PHE A 28 -25.70 13.96 -3.16
CA PHE A 28 -25.27 13.60 -4.51
C PHE A 28 -26.45 13.43 -5.47
N LEU A 29 -27.50 12.73 -5.02
CA LEU A 29 -28.70 12.50 -5.84
C LEU A 29 -29.56 13.75 -6.01
N ALA A 30 -29.60 14.67 -5.04
CA ALA A 30 -30.40 15.90 -5.12
C ALA A 30 -30.04 16.77 -6.34
N SER A 31 -28.77 16.71 -6.77
CA SER A 31 -28.29 17.38 -7.99
C SER A 31 -28.83 16.75 -9.29
N GLU A 32 -29.08 15.43 -9.29
CA GLU A 32 -29.63 14.68 -10.44
C GLU A 32 -31.16 14.66 -10.41
N PHE A 33 -31.74 14.80 -9.22
CA PHE A 33 -33.14 14.57 -8.92
C PHE A 33 -33.69 15.69 -8.04
N THR A 34 -34.10 16.79 -8.67
CA THR A 34 -34.58 18.01 -7.99
C THR A 34 -35.85 17.82 -7.14
N SER A 35 -36.53 16.68 -7.26
CA SER A 35 -37.74 16.33 -6.51
C SER A 35 -37.50 15.26 -5.43
N LEU A 36 -36.25 14.90 -5.14
CA LEU A 36 -35.92 13.93 -4.10
C LEU A 36 -36.22 14.52 -2.71
N ARG A 37 -37.07 13.85 -1.93
CA ARG A 37 -37.27 14.15 -0.50
C ARG A 37 -36.80 12.98 0.34
N THR A 38 -35.88 13.25 1.26
CA THR A 38 -35.47 12.32 2.31
C THR A 38 -36.64 12.11 3.26
N MET A 39 -37.06 10.85 3.42
CA MET A 39 -38.13 10.44 4.33
C MET A 39 -37.58 9.43 5.33
N ALA A 40 -36.50 9.79 6.02
CA ALA A 40 -36.05 9.02 7.17
C ALA A 40 -37.07 9.21 8.32
N SER A 41 -37.74 8.12 8.68
CA SER A 41 -38.44 8.02 9.96
C SER A 41 -37.40 8.13 11.09
N PRO A 42 -37.65 8.85 12.21
CA PRO A 42 -36.72 8.93 13.34
C PRO A 42 -36.35 7.59 14.00
N ASN A 43 -37.03 6.50 13.64
CA ASN A 43 -36.69 5.13 14.02
C ASN A 43 -36.32 4.34 12.75
N GLY A 44 -35.07 3.89 12.67
CA GLY A 44 -34.50 3.16 11.53
C GLY A 44 -34.92 1.69 11.36
N ASP A 45 -34.37 1.09 10.30
CA ASP A 45 -34.43 -0.30 9.79
C ASP A 45 -35.76 -0.78 9.16
N GLY A 46 -36.27 0.00 8.20
CA GLY A 46 -37.45 -0.35 7.39
C GLY A 46 -37.18 -0.59 5.90
N GLY A 47 -35.90 -0.62 5.46
CA GLY A 47 -35.53 -0.87 4.05
C GLY A 47 -35.87 0.26 3.06
N ARG A 48 -36.12 1.48 3.54
CA ARG A 48 -36.56 2.64 2.73
C ARG A 48 -35.92 3.92 3.28
N ASP A 49 -35.01 4.52 2.52
CA ASP A 49 -34.21 5.65 3.02
C ASP A 49 -34.58 6.99 2.33
N SER A 50 -35.07 6.98 1.08
CA SER A 50 -35.57 8.20 0.39
C SER A 50 -36.50 7.92 -0.79
N GLU A 51 -37.35 8.91 -1.12
CA GLU A 51 -38.26 8.85 -2.29
C GLU A 51 -38.06 10.01 -3.27
N LEU A 52 -38.18 9.68 -4.54
CA LEU A 52 -38.31 10.63 -5.65
C LEU A 52 -39.77 11.08 -5.78
N PHE A 53 -40.07 12.34 -5.48
CA PHE A 53 -41.42 12.88 -5.65
C PHE A 53 -41.72 13.07 -7.14
N SER A 54 -42.85 12.53 -7.60
CA SER A 54 -43.46 12.83 -8.89
C SER A 54 -44.72 13.67 -8.63
N SER A 55 -44.90 14.75 -9.38
CA SER A 55 -46.08 15.64 -9.30
C SER A 55 -47.40 14.94 -9.66
N ASP A 56 -47.30 13.74 -10.23
CA ASP A 56 -48.33 12.89 -10.80
C ASP A 56 -48.60 11.62 -9.94
N GLY A 57 -47.87 11.43 -8.83
CA GLY A 57 -48.16 10.41 -7.81
C GLY A 57 -47.74 8.98 -8.15
N ALA A 58 -46.99 8.76 -9.23
CA ALA A 58 -46.43 7.47 -9.61
C ALA A 58 -44.90 7.52 -9.56
N THR A 59 -44.32 7.16 -8.41
CA THR A 59 -42.87 7.06 -8.27
C THR A 59 -42.41 5.71 -8.81
N TYR A 60 -41.63 5.73 -9.89
CA TYR A 60 -41.09 4.52 -10.53
C TYR A 60 -39.67 4.17 -10.05
N VAL A 61 -39.05 5.03 -9.24
CA VAL A 61 -37.66 4.93 -8.80
C VAL A 61 -37.60 4.82 -7.28
N ALA A 62 -37.03 3.74 -6.78
CA ALA A 62 -36.66 3.58 -5.38
C ALA A 62 -35.16 3.83 -5.20
N VAL A 63 -34.78 4.33 -4.03
CA VAL A 63 -33.37 4.52 -3.67
C VAL A 63 -33.09 3.75 -2.38
N GLN A 64 -31.96 3.05 -2.36
CA GLN A 64 -31.44 2.37 -1.18
C GLN A 64 -30.02 2.84 -0.90
N TYR A 65 -29.74 3.16 0.36
CA TYR A 65 -28.41 3.46 0.83
C TYR A 65 -27.84 2.26 1.60
N SER A 66 -26.55 1.97 1.42
CA SER A 66 -25.93 0.84 2.13
C SER A 66 -24.44 0.98 2.28
N VAL A 67 -23.99 0.78 3.52
CA VAL A 67 -22.58 0.64 3.87
C VAL A 67 -22.14 -0.82 4.09
N ALA A 68 -23.02 -1.79 3.83
CA ALA A 68 -22.73 -3.21 4.05
C ALA A 68 -21.84 -3.80 2.94
N LYS A 69 -20.85 -4.62 3.33
CA LYS A 69 -19.97 -5.35 2.39
C LYS A 69 -20.75 -6.33 1.50
N ASP A 70 -21.69 -7.08 2.09
CA ASP A 70 -22.51 -8.06 1.37
C ASP A 70 -23.69 -7.39 0.65
N PHE A 71 -23.45 -6.94 -0.59
CA PHE A 71 -24.43 -6.21 -1.37
C PHE A 71 -25.52 -7.10 -2.01
N ASP A 72 -25.20 -8.30 -2.49
CA ASP A 72 -26.16 -9.18 -3.20
C ASP A 72 -27.36 -9.57 -2.30
N PRO A 73 -27.17 -10.09 -1.07
CA PRO A 73 -28.30 -10.41 -0.19
C PRO A 73 -29.13 -9.18 0.19
N LYS A 74 -28.49 -8.01 0.31
CA LYS A 74 -29.15 -6.76 0.73
C LYS A 74 -30.03 -6.20 -0.39
N VAL A 75 -29.53 -6.15 -1.62
CA VAL A 75 -30.31 -5.74 -2.79
C VAL A 75 -31.47 -6.71 -3.02
N MET A 76 -31.24 -8.02 -2.94
CA MET A 76 -32.31 -9.01 -3.15
C MET A 76 -33.41 -8.95 -2.09
N ARG A 77 -33.06 -8.66 -0.83
CA ARG A 77 -34.05 -8.43 0.24
C ARG A 77 -34.92 -7.20 -0.07
N THR A 78 -34.30 -6.15 -0.57
CA THR A 78 -34.99 -4.90 -0.95
C THR A 78 -35.93 -5.13 -2.12
N ILE A 79 -35.51 -5.86 -3.15
CA ILE A 79 -36.39 -6.19 -4.28
C ILE A 79 -37.59 -7.03 -3.85
N LYS A 80 -37.37 -8.04 -3.00
CA LYS A 80 -38.47 -8.84 -2.46
C LYS A 80 -39.48 -7.96 -1.70
N TRP A 81 -38.99 -7.05 -0.87
CA TRP A 81 -39.85 -6.12 -0.15
C TRP A 81 -40.59 -5.16 -1.09
N LEU A 82 -39.93 -4.67 -2.15
CA LEU A 82 -40.56 -3.82 -3.16
C LEU A 82 -41.67 -4.57 -3.93
N GLU A 83 -41.44 -5.83 -4.31
CA GLU A 83 -42.45 -6.69 -4.95
C GLU A 83 -43.69 -6.91 -4.06
N GLU A 84 -43.50 -6.98 -2.74
CA GLU A 84 -44.58 -7.23 -1.77
C GLU A 84 -45.40 -5.97 -1.44
N ASN A 85 -44.80 -4.77 -1.59
CA ASN A 85 -45.40 -3.52 -1.09
C ASN A 85 -45.69 -2.47 -2.17
N PHE A 86 -45.08 -2.56 -3.37
CA PHE A 86 -45.18 -1.53 -4.41
C PHE A 86 -45.23 -2.12 -5.84
N ASP A 87 -46.35 -1.92 -6.53
CA ASP A 87 -46.53 -2.44 -7.89
C ASP A 87 -45.89 -1.58 -8.99
N GLN A 88 -45.47 -0.36 -8.65
CA GLN A 88 -45.10 0.68 -9.62
C GLN A 88 -43.60 0.88 -9.79
N ILE A 89 -42.77 0.37 -8.87
CA ILE A 89 -41.32 0.56 -8.93
C ILE A 89 -40.73 -0.23 -10.11
N ARG A 90 -39.88 0.42 -10.90
CA ARG A 90 -39.21 -0.15 -12.08
C ARG A 90 -37.70 0.05 -12.05
N VAL A 91 -37.21 1.00 -11.25
CA VAL A 91 -35.77 1.27 -11.10
C VAL A 91 -35.44 1.30 -9.61
N LEU A 92 -34.38 0.62 -9.22
CA LEU A 92 -33.76 0.71 -7.90
C LEU A 92 -32.37 1.32 -8.07
N ILE A 93 -32.14 2.48 -7.46
CA ILE A 93 -30.82 3.09 -7.33
C ILE A 93 -30.22 2.60 -6.02
N TYR A 94 -29.14 1.84 -6.10
CA TYR A 94 -28.42 1.34 -4.93
C TYR A 94 -27.12 2.13 -4.75
N CYS A 95 -27.07 3.00 -3.74
CA CYS A 95 -25.85 3.76 -3.43
C CYS A 95 -25.08 3.06 -2.32
N THR A 96 -23.77 2.88 -2.53
CA THR A 96 -22.90 2.23 -1.55
C THR A 96 -21.49 2.80 -1.55
N ASN A 97 -20.86 2.83 -0.37
CA ASN A 97 -19.44 3.16 -0.23
C ASN A 97 -18.52 1.98 -0.63
N GLN A 98 -19.08 0.79 -0.88
CA GLN A 98 -18.33 -0.37 -1.33
C GLN A 98 -17.98 -0.26 -2.82
N GLN A 99 -16.88 -0.87 -3.24
CA GLN A 99 -16.54 -1.01 -4.66
C GLN A 99 -17.11 -2.31 -5.21
N ILE A 100 -18.05 -2.21 -6.16
CA ILE A 100 -18.74 -3.38 -6.74
C ILE A 100 -18.20 -3.67 -8.15
N GLY A 101 -18.16 -2.65 -9.01
CA GLY A 101 -17.74 -2.79 -10.41
C GLY A 101 -18.47 -3.92 -11.15
N ALA A 102 -17.71 -4.73 -11.91
CA ALA A 102 -18.24 -5.82 -12.73
C ALA A 102 -18.92 -6.94 -11.91
N LYS A 103 -18.62 -7.07 -10.60
CA LYS A 103 -19.27 -8.06 -9.72
C LYS A 103 -20.79 -7.83 -9.64
N GLY A 104 -21.26 -6.62 -9.92
CA GLY A 104 -22.68 -6.25 -9.92
C GLY A 104 -23.46 -6.74 -11.14
N ASP A 105 -22.82 -7.19 -12.21
CA ASP A 105 -23.51 -7.49 -13.48
C ASP A 105 -24.45 -8.69 -13.34
N ALA A 106 -24.02 -9.75 -12.65
CA ALA A 106 -24.87 -10.91 -12.35
C ALA A 106 -26.09 -10.49 -11.52
N LEU A 107 -25.92 -9.58 -10.56
CA LEU A 107 -27.00 -9.06 -9.73
C LEU A 107 -27.98 -8.23 -10.57
N LYS A 108 -27.49 -7.35 -11.45
CA LYS A 108 -28.36 -6.59 -12.38
C LYS A 108 -29.25 -7.52 -13.21
N GLN A 109 -28.70 -8.63 -13.72
CA GLN A 109 -29.49 -9.62 -14.47
C GLN A 109 -30.58 -10.29 -13.61
N LYS A 110 -30.26 -10.66 -12.36
CA LYS A 110 -31.26 -11.19 -11.41
C LYS A 110 -32.40 -10.19 -11.17
N CYS A 111 -32.09 -8.90 -11.03
CA CYS A 111 -33.06 -7.84 -10.80
C CYS A 111 -33.98 -7.62 -12.02
N ILE A 112 -33.41 -7.62 -13.23
CA ILE A 112 -34.17 -7.51 -14.48
C ILE A 112 -35.17 -8.67 -14.60
N GLY A 113 -34.77 -9.89 -14.24
CA GLY A 113 -35.67 -11.05 -14.19
C GLY A 113 -36.88 -10.89 -13.25
N LYS A 114 -36.80 -9.94 -12.31
CA LYS A 114 -37.85 -9.55 -11.36
C LYS A 114 -38.59 -8.27 -11.77
N GLY A 115 -38.33 -7.74 -12.97
CA GLY A 115 -39.00 -6.54 -13.49
C GLY A 115 -38.47 -5.21 -12.97
N VAL A 116 -37.32 -5.21 -12.27
CA VAL A 116 -36.68 -4.02 -11.72
C VAL A 116 -35.29 -3.84 -12.32
N SER A 117 -35.01 -2.66 -12.88
CA SER A 117 -33.67 -2.27 -13.31
C SER A 117 -32.85 -1.81 -12.10
N LEU A 118 -31.67 -2.39 -11.90
CA LEU A 118 -30.76 -2.01 -10.82
C LEU A 118 -29.68 -1.05 -11.35
N ASP A 119 -29.66 0.17 -10.81
CA ASP A 119 -28.63 1.16 -11.04
C ASP A 119 -27.71 1.20 -9.81
N ILE A 120 -26.47 0.75 -9.98
CA ILE A 120 -25.49 0.66 -8.88
C ILE A 120 -24.62 1.90 -8.90
N ARG A 121 -24.68 2.68 -7.81
CA ARG A 121 -23.87 3.89 -7.55
C ARG A 121 -22.87 3.56 -6.45
N ASP A 122 -21.78 2.91 -6.85
CA ASP A 122 -20.75 2.39 -5.93
C ASP A 122 -19.67 3.44 -5.61
N LYS A 123 -18.64 3.07 -4.85
CA LYS A 123 -17.52 3.94 -4.48
C LYS A 123 -16.96 4.76 -5.65
N SER A 124 -16.81 4.14 -6.82
CA SER A 124 -16.22 4.78 -8.02
C SER A 124 -17.10 5.93 -8.50
N TRP A 125 -18.42 5.75 -8.43
CA TRP A 125 -19.38 6.76 -8.85
C TRP A 125 -19.26 8.06 -8.05
N PHE A 126 -19.09 7.96 -6.72
CA PHE A 126 -18.88 9.13 -5.85
C PHE A 126 -17.55 9.82 -6.16
N LEU A 127 -16.47 9.05 -6.29
CA LEU A 127 -15.12 9.58 -6.54
C LEU A 127 -14.96 10.28 -7.90
N GLU A 128 -15.76 9.89 -8.90
CA GLU A 128 -15.76 10.54 -10.22
C GLU A 128 -16.59 11.83 -10.25
N ARG A 129 -17.50 12.02 -9.30
CA ARG A 129 -18.56 13.03 -9.41
C ARG A 129 -18.53 14.12 -8.35
N TYR A 130 -17.72 13.97 -7.31
CA TYR A 130 -17.69 14.93 -6.20
C TYR A 130 -17.31 16.37 -6.62
N GLU A 131 -16.63 16.55 -7.75
CA GLU A 131 -16.23 17.88 -8.28
C GLU A 131 -17.20 18.44 -9.33
N LEU A 132 -18.29 17.75 -9.66
CA LEU A 132 -19.19 18.20 -10.72
C LEU A 132 -20.01 19.44 -10.35
N ASP A 133 -20.31 19.63 -9.07
CA ASP A 133 -21.04 20.78 -8.56
C ASP A 133 -20.70 21.07 -7.09
N ASP A 134 -21.01 22.30 -6.66
CA ASP A 134 -20.71 22.79 -5.30
C ASP A 134 -21.40 21.97 -4.20
N ASN A 135 -22.60 21.43 -4.48
CA ASN A 135 -23.35 20.66 -3.49
C ASN A 135 -22.68 19.30 -3.24
N LYS A 136 -22.33 18.57 -4.29
CA LYS A 136 -21.57 17.31 -4.20
C LYS A 136 -20.23 17.53 -3.50
N TYR A 137 -19.53 18.60 -3.85
CA TYR A 137 -18.24 18.93 -3.23
C TYR A 137 -18.41 19.21 -1.72
N SER A 138 -19.46 19.95 -1.34
CA SER A 138 -19.77 20.23 0.07
C SER A 138 -20.12 18.96 0.84
N CYS A 139 -20.98 18.09 0.31
CA CYS A 139 -21.34 16.82 0.96
C CYS A 139 -20.13 15.90 1.11
N ALA A 140 -19.27 15.81 0.09
CA ALA A 140 -18.04 15.02 0.17
C ALA A 140 -17.06 15.59 1.21
N SER A 141 -16.94 16.91 1.29
CA SER A 141 -16.12 17.59 2.31
C SER A 141 -16.61 17.33 3.72
N GLN A 142 -17.93 17.34 3.94
CA GLN A 142 -18.52 17.02 5.24
C GLN A 142 -18.21 15.59 5.70
N LEU A 143 -18.30 14.61 4.79
CA LEU A 143 -17.92 13.23 5.12
C LEU A 143 -16.42 13.13 5.48
N VAL A 144 -15.56 13.84 4.75
CA VAL A 144 -14.12 13.91 5.07
C VAL A 144 -13.87 14.50 6.45
N ASP A 145 -14.55 15.59 6.80
CA ASP A 145 -14.38 16.28 8.08
C ASP A 145 -14.87 15.43 9.26
N VAL A 146 -15.90 14.61 9.07
CA VAL A 146 -16.47 13.76 10.13
C VAL A 146 -15.77 12.40 10.25
N ILE A 147 -15.31 11.81 9.13
CA ILE A 147 -14.75 10.46 9.11
C ILE A 147 -13.23 10.47 8.93
N ALA A 148 -12.74 11.06 7.84
CA ALA A 148 -11.32 10.95 7.49
C ALA A 148 -10.42 11.80 8.40
N ARG A 149 -10.77 13.06 8.70
CA ARG A 149 -9.92 13.93 9.53
C ARG A 149 -9.74 13.40 10.96
N PRO A 150 -10.79 13.01 11.69
CA PRO A 150 -10.62 12.46 13.03
C PRO A 150 -9.84 11.13 13.01
N PHE A 151 -10.00 10.34 11.95
CA PHE A 151 -9.21 9.14 11.74
C PHE A 151 -7.72 9.48 11.56
N LEU A 152 -7.39 10.47 10.71
CA LEU A 152 -6.02 10.93 10.43
C LEU A 152 -5.33 11.59 11.62
N GLU A 153 -6.10 12.25 12.48
CA GLU A 153 -5.59 12.83 13.73
C GLU A 153 -5.41 11.80 14.85
N SER A 154 -6.06 10.63 14.74
CA SER A 154 -5.89 9.57 15.71
C SER A 154 -4.53 8.87 15.54
N GLU A 155 -3.82 8.63 16.64
CA GLU A 155 -2.57 7.86 16.61
C GLU A 155 -2.78 6.41 16.14
N SER A 156 -4.03 5.96 16.08
CA SER A 156 -4.41 4.60 15.71
C SER A 156 -4.01 4.19 14.28
N ILE A 157 -3.81 5.14 13.36
CA ILE A 157 -3.29 4.87 12.02
C ILE A 157 -1.85 4.39 12.13
N ILE A 158 -1.03 5.18 12.82
CA ILE A 158 0.39 4.94 12.93
C ILE A 158 0.63 3.70 13.79
N GLU A 159 -0.16 3.47 14.83
CA GLU A 159 -0.10 2.25 15.64
C GLU A 159 -0.37 0.97 14.85
N LYS A 160 -1.31 1.01 13.89
CA LYS A 160 -1.69 -0.15 13.06
C LYS A 160 -0.76 -0.36 11.88
N SER A 161 -0.13 0.69 11.37
CA SER A 161 0.88 0.60 10.33
C SER A 161 2.11 -0.18 10.84
N ARG A 162 2.72 -0.99 9.96
CA ARG A 162 4.02 -1.66 10.20
C ARG A 162 4.06 -2.57 11.44
N PRO A 163 3.36 -3.72 11.43
CA PRO A 163 3.32 -4.68 12.55
C PRO A 163 4.70 -5.18 13.01
N ALA A 164 5.73 -5.13 12.17
CA ALA A 164 7.08 -5.56 12.53
C ALA A 164 7.77 -4.66 13.58
N LEU A 165 7.27 -3.44 13.81
CA LEU A 165 7.82 -2.53 14.82
C LEU A 165 6.97 -2.54 16.08
N THR A 166 7.65 -2.45 17.23
CA THR A 166 7.01 -2.43 18.55
C THR A 166 6.79 -1.02 19.09
N SER A 167 7.67 -0.05 18.80
CA SER A 167 7.51 1.33 19.29
C SER A 167 6.71 2.18 18.30
N ILE A 168 5.81 3.00 18.84
CA ILE A 168 5.01 3.95 18.07
C ILE A 168 5.94 4.97 17.41
N GLU A 169 6.99 5.37 18.10
CA GLU A 169 8.04 6.29 17.65
C GLU A 169 8.70 5.79 16.36
N SER A 170 9.06 4.50 16.29
CA SER A 170 9.66 3.90 15.10
C SER A 170 8.67 3.88 13.92
N LYS A 171 7.39 3.62 14.20
CA LYS A 171 6.33 3.59 13.19
C LYS A 171 6.10 4.98 12.59
N VAL A 172 5.99 6.00 13.45
CA VAL A 172 5.89 7.41 13.01
C VAL A 172 7.09 7.75 12.13
N ALA A 173 8.31 7.43 12.58
CA ALA A 173 9.52 7.73 11.84
C ALA A 173 9.50 7.10 10.44
N LEU A 174 9.18 5.82 10.31
CA LEU A 174 9.07 5.14 9.03
C LEU A 174 8.02 5.77 8.12
N THR A 175 6.82 6.05 8.64
CA THR A 175 5.74 6.64 7.86
C THR A 175 6.15 7.97 7.23
N TYR A 176 6.78 8.86 8.01
CA TYR A 176 7.27 10.15 7.52
C TYR A 176 8.49 10.04 6.61
N LEU A 177 9.37 9.06 6.84
CA LEU A 177 10.49 8.78 5.94
C LEU A 177 9.98 8.34 4.56
N GLY A 178 9.01 7.41 4.53
CA GLY A 178 8.41 6.92 3.29
C GLY A 178 7.70 8.02 2.50
N MET A 179 6.94 8.89 3.18
CA MET A 179 6.26 10.02 2.53
C MET A 179 7.23 11.00 1.86
N GLN A 180 8.33 11.33 2.53
CA GLN A 180 9.29 12.30 2.01
C GLN A 180 10.17 11.71 0.90
N TRP A 181 10.45 10.40 0.94
CA TRP A 181 11.23 9.72 -0.09
C TRP A 181 10.58 9.80 -1.47
N GLU A 182 9.24 9.79 -1.53
CA GLU A 182 8.48 9.92 -2.79
C GLU A 182 8.44 11.35 -3.34
N ASP A 183 8.51 12.35 -2.46
CA ASP A 183 8.29 13.76 -2.80
C ASP A 183 9.55 14.49 -3.26
N GLU A 184 10.74 14.02 -2.86
CA GLU A 184 11.98 14.77 -3.08
C GLU A 184 12.70 14.35 -4.36
N ASN A 185 13.02 15.36 -5.20
CA ASN A 185 14.02 15.20 -6.24
C ASN A 185 15.31 14.64 -5.61
N THR A 186 15.79 13.53 -6.17
CA THR A 186 16.97 12.75 -5.78
C THR A 186 18.28 13.55 -5.73
N ASP A 187 18.26 14.83 -6.12
CA ASP A 187 19.36 15.79 -5.98
C ASP A 187 19.62 16.22 -4.53
N LYS A 188 18.64 16.05 -3.63
CA LYS A 188 18.85 16.33 -2.20
C LYS A 188 19.62 15.18 -1.55
N GLY A 189 20.55 15.52 -0.66
CA GLY A 189 21.36 14.53 0.05
C GLY A 189 20.53 13.69 1.03
N LEU A 190 20.65 12.36 0.96
CA LEU A 190 19.87 11.38 1.74
C LEU A 190 19.75 11.70 3.24
N THR A 191 20.87 12.02 3.89
CA THR A 191 20.90 12.43 5.31
C THR A 191 19.98 13.63 5.58
N LYS A 192 19.97 14.61 4.67
CA LYS A 192 19.16 15.83 4.82
C LYS A 192 17.68 15.50 4.71
N VAL A 193 17.31 14.69 3.73
CA VAL A 193 15.92 14.24 3.51
C VAL A 193 15.41 13.55 4.77
N ALA A 194 16.17 12.58 5.29
CA ALA A 194 15.82 11.83 6.48
C ALA A 194 15.55 12.72 7.70
N PHE A 195 16.48 13.62 8.04
CA PHE A 195 16.30 14.49 9.21
C PHE A 195 15.22 15.55 9.03
N GLU A 196 14.96 16.02 7.80
CA GLU A 196 13.80 16.86 7.52
C GLU A 196 12.48 16.11 7.74
N SER A 197 12.40 14.81 7.40
CA SER A 197 11.24 13.96 7.70
C SER A 197 11.05 13.73 9.20
N LEU A 198 12.13 13.39 9.92
CA LEU A 198 12.07 13.12 11.35
C LEU A 198 11.68 14.36 12.16
N VAL A 199 12.10 15.55 11.74
CA VAL A 199 11.65 16.81 12.36
C VAL A 199 10.16 17.05 12.11
N ARG A 200 9.63 16.76 10.91
CA ARG A 200 8.18 16.82 10.66
C ARG A 200 7.42 15.83 11.54
N ALA A 201 7.91 14.60 11.64
CA ALA A 201 7.34 13.56 12.49
C ALA A 201 7.27 13.97 13.96
N ALA A 202 8.33 14.64 14.46
CA ALA A 202 8.38 15.15 15.83
C ALA A 202 7.35 16.27 16.05
N LEU A 203 7.09 17.09 15.02
CA LEU A 203 6.18 18.23 15.10
C LEU A 203 4.73 17.92 14.66
N ARG A 204 4.39 16.66 14.36
CA ARG A 204 3.11 16.26 13.72
C ARG A 204 1.83 16.78 14.41
N ASN A 205 1.85 16.91 15.73
CA ASN A 205 0.71 17.32 16.56
C ASN A 205 0.86 18.75 17.12
N THR A 206 1.72 19.55 16.50
CA THR A 206 1.95 20.95 16.91
C THR A 206 1.08 21.93 16.13
N SER A 207 0.73 23.03 16.77
CA SER A 207 -0.03 24.13 16.18
C SER A 207 0.51 25.47 16.68
N SER A 208 -0.06 26.59 16.24
CA SER A 208 0.28 27.91 16.79
C SER A 208 -0.05 28.05 18.28
N GLU A 209 -0.93 27.20 18.81
CA GLU A 209 -1.40 27.16 20.19
C GLU A 209 -0.70 26.06 21.01
N ASN A 210 -0.27 24.97 20.36
CA ASN A 210 0.48 23.87 20.96
C ASN A 210 1.85 23.74 20.30
N ARG A 211 2.85 24.48 20.81
CA ARG A 211 4.20 24.53 20.23
C ARG A 211 5.15 23.60 20.97
N MET A 212 6.23 23.22 20.32
CA MET A 212 7.24 22.31 20.88
C MET A 212 8.58 23.02 21.03
N ALA A 213 9.20 22.89 22.21
CA ALA A 213 10.52 23.46 22.46
C ALA A 213 11.61 22.69 21.68
N ARG A 214 12.70 23.36 21.29
CA ARG A 214 13.82 22.71 20.57
C ARG A 214 14.33 21.43 21.26
N ILE A 215 14.45 21.46 22.59
CA ILE A 215 14.93 20.33 23.40
C ILE A 215 14.01 19.11 23.25
N GLU A 216 12.70 19.34 23.20
CA GLU A 216 11.72 18.27 22.98
C GLU A 216 11.79 17.72 21.56
N VAL A 217 12.01 18.57 20.56
CA VAL A 217 12.24 18.11 19.17
C VAL A 217 13.45 17.19 19.11
N HIS A 218 14.57 17.56 19.75
CA HIS A 218 15.75 16.70 19.82
C HIS A 218 15.46 15.37 20.50
N LYS A 219 14.77 15.41 21.66
CA LYS A 219 14.40 14.21 22.40
C LYS A 219 13.58 13.24 21.53
N ASN A 220 12.53 13.75 20.87
CA ASN A 220 11.66 12.94 20.02
C ASN A 220 12.41 12.33 18.84
N VAL A 221 13.31 13.09 18.19
CA VAL A 221 14.11 12.56 17.06
C VAL A 221 15.11 11.48 17.51
N VAL A 222 15.71 11.63 18.69
CA VAL A 222 16.59 10.59 19.26
C VAL A 222 15.81 9.31 19.59
N GLU A 223 14.56 9.43 20.06
CA GLU A 223 13.67 8.29 20.30
C GLU A 223 13.27 7.57 19.00
N PHE A 224 13.12 8.30 17.88
CA PHE A 224 12.86 7.71 16.57
C PHE A 224 14.01 6.85 16.04
N ILE A 225 15.25 7.31 16.22
CA ILE A 225 16.45 6.64 15.70
C ILE A 225 17.53 6.59 16.78
N PRO A 226 17.51 5.57 17.65
CA PRO A 226 18.51 5.42 18.70
C PRO A 226 19.86 5.05 18.06
N SER A 227 20.62 6.08 17.66
CA SER A 227 21.97 5.95 17.09
C SER A 227 23.04 6.20 18.16
N SER A 228 24.25 5.75 17.86
CA SER A 228 25.41 5.81 18.77
C SER A 228 26.00 7.22 18.94
N ASP A 229 25.67 8.19 18.08
CA ASP A 229 26.16 9.59 18.18
C ASP A 229 25.02 10.62 18.32
N PRO A 230 24.56 10.89 19.56
CA PRO A 230 23.54 11.90 19.83
C PRO A 230 23.96 13.33 19.43
N ALA A 231 25.25 13.65 19.45
CA ALA A 231 25.74 14.99 19.11
C ALA A 231 25.67 15.25 17.61
N GLU A 232 25.89 14.22 16.78
CA GLU A 232 25.68 14.30 15.33
C GLU A 232 24.18 14.40 14.99
N ILE A 233 23.32 13.64 15.67
CA ILE A 233 21.84 13.79 15.56
C ILE A 233 21.44 15.23 15.85
N GLU A 234 21.92 15.82 16.94
CA GLU A 234 21.58 17.20 17.33
C GLU A 234 21.96 18.21 16.24
N LYS A 235 23.15 18.07 15.63
CA LYS A 235 23.58 18.92 14.51
C LYS A 235 22.68 18.77 13.30
N CYS A 236 22.30 17.55 12.95
CA CYS A 236 21.41 17.27 11.82
C CYS A 236 19.99 17.82 12.06
N VAL A 237 19.44 17.67 13.26
CA VAL A 237 18.14 18.25 13.65
C VAL A 237 18.17 19.77 13.58
N ASN A 238 19.22 20.41 14.11
CA ASN A 238 19.36 21.87 14.04
C ASN A 238 19.48 22.36 12.59
N SER A 239 20.21 21.63 11.74
CA SER A 239 20.29 21.91 10.30
C SER A 239 18.92 21.81 9.62
N ALA A 240 18.12 20.80 9.95
CA ALA A 240 16.77 20.62 9.44
C ALA A 240 15.82 21.74 9.90
N LEU A 241 15.77 22.05 11.21
CA LEU A 241 14.95 23.13 11.76
C LEU A 241 15.24 24.48 11.07
N ASN A 242 16.52 24.79 10.84
CA ASN A 242 16.90 26.04 10.17
C ASN A 242 16.41 26.12 8.72
N LYS A 243 16.45 25.01 7.98
CA LYS A 243 16.01 24.96 6.56
C LYS A 243 14.50 24.96 6.41
N LEU A 244 13.82 24.23 7.28
CA LEU A 244 12.36 24.08 7.25
C LEU A 244 11.66 25.38 7.69
N ASN A 245 12.36 26.27 8.38
CA ASN A 245 11.80 27.52 8.90
C ASN A 245 11.13 28.37 7.80
N LYS A 246 10.05 29.04 8.19
CA LYS A 246 9.13 29.88 7.40
C LYS A 246 8.23 29.13 6.43
N LYS A 247 8.75 28.14 5.70
CA LYS A 247 7.98 27.42 4.68
C LYS A 247 7.22 26.24 5.26
N VAL A 248 7.89 25.40 6.04
CA VAL A 248 7.34 24.16 6.58
C VAL A 248 6.99 24.33 8.06
N ILE A 249 7.88 24.99 8.81
CA ILE A 249 7.71 25.25 10.25
C ILE A 249 7.72 26.76 10.54
N ARG A 250 7.08 27.16 11.64
CA ARG A 250 7.18 28.49 12.23
C ARG A 250 8.05 28.42 13.47
N HIS A 251 8.95 29.39 13.65
CA HIS A 251 9.86 29.50 14.79
C HIS A 251 9.55 30.75 15.62
N TRP A 252 9.31 30.56 16.92
CA TRP A 252 9.16 31.62 17.91
C TRP A 252 10.49 31.86 18.60
N ILE A 253 11.21 32.87 18.13
CA ILE A 253 12.63 33.11 18.48
C ILE A 253 12.82 33.35 19.99
N LYS A 254 11.86 34.00 20.66
CA LYS A 254 12.01 34.36 22.08
C LYS A 254 11.91 33.14 22.99
N GLU A 255 10.99 32.24 22.69
CA GLU A 255 10.70 31.03 23.46
C GLU A 255 11.50 29.81 22.94
N ASP A 256 12.11 29.92 21.75
CA ASP A 256 12.78 28.85 20.99
C ASP A 256 11.89 27.62 20.73
N GLU A 257 10.66 27.92 20.29
CA GLU A 257 9.61 26.94 20.03
C GLU A 257 9.25 26.86 18.55
N PHE A 258 8.77 25.68 18.15
CA PHE A 258 8.44 25.34 16.77
C PHE A 258 7.03 24.76 16.65
N CYS A 259 6.38 25.03 15.51
CA CYS A 259 5.22 24.26 15.08
C CYS A 259 5.16 24.13 13.56
N LEU A 260 4.40 23.16 13.07
CA LEU A 260 4.09 23.03 11.64
C LEU A 260 3.21 24.19 11.18
N THR A 261 3.38 24.61 9.93
CA THR A 261 2.44 25.52 9.27
C THR A 261 1.12 24.80 8.96
N TYR A 262 0.01 25.54 8.91
CA TYR A 262 -1.29 24.97 8.53
C TYR A 262 -1.26 24.30 7.15
N GLU A 263 -0.56 24.91 6.19
CA GLU A 263 -0.36 24.33 4.85
C GLU A 263 0.36 22.98 4.92
N GLU A 264 1.41 22.85 5.74
CA GLU A 264 2.13 21.60 5.90
C GLU A 264 1.30 20.53 6.63
N VAL A 265 0.51 20.92 7.63
CA VAL A 265 -0.40 19.97 8.32
C VAL A 265 -1.39 19.36 7.32
N ASN A 266 -2.03 20.19 6.48
CA ASN A 266 -2.92 19.70 5.44
C ASN A 266 -2.20 18.81 4.42
N ARG A 267 -0.99 19.20 4.00
CA ARG A 267 -0.16 18.41 3.07
C ARG A 267 0.16 17.03 3.64
N ILE A 268 0.55 16.98 4.91
CA ILE A 268 0.83 15.71 5.61
C ILE A 268 -0.44 14.86 5.70
N GLN A 269 -1.59 15.44 6.08
CA GLN A 269 -2.85 14.70 6.15
C GLN A 269 -3.23 14.08 4.81
N GLU A 270 -3.04 14.81 3.71
CA GLU A 270 -3.25 14.28 2.35
C GLU A 270 -2.31 13.11 2.03
N ARG A 271 -1.02 13.20 2.36
CA ARG A 271 -0.04 12.13 2.13
C ARG A 271 -0.28 10.89 3.01
N VAL A 272 -0.70 11.09 4.25
CA VAL A 272 -1.13 9.99 5.13
C VAL A 272 -2.32 9.28 4.49
N ALA A 273 -3.31 10.02 4.00
CA ALA A 273 -4.47 9.40 3.34
C ALA A 273 -4.09 8.64 2.06
N GLU A 274 -3.20 9.19 1.24
CA GLU A 274 -2.67 8.52 0.05
C GLU A 274 -1.96 7.20 0.41
N THR A 275 -1.08 7.24 1.41
CA THR A 275 -0.36 6.05 1.89
C THR A 275 -1.31 5.00 2.45
N GLU A 276 -2.34 5.41 3.19
CA GLU A 276 -3.37 4.49 3.69
C GLU A 276 -4.18 3.83 2.57
N CYS A 277 -4.54 4.58 1.53
CA CYS A 277 -5.21 4.01 0.35
C CYS A 277 -4.31 2.99 -0.36
N GLU A 278 -3.01 3.29 -0.54
CA GLU A 278 -2.04 2.36 -1.12
C GLU A 278 -1.89 1.09 -0.29
N GLU A 279 -1.88 1.21 1.04
CA GLU A 279 -1.83 0.06 1.96
C GLU A 279 -3.08 -0.81 1.86
N VAL A 280 -4.27 -0.20 1.72
CA VAL A 280 -5.52 -0.93 1.50
C VAL A 280 -5.52 -1.65 0.15
N GLU A 281 -5.08 -0.98 -0.93
CA GLU A 281 -4.97 -1.59 -2.26
C GLU A 281 -4.01 -2.79 -2.25
N PHE A 282 -2.85 -2.66 -1.60
CA PHE A 282 -1.90 -3.74 -1.44
C PHE A 282 -2.48 -4.91 -0.61
N SER A 283 -3.12 -4.61 0.53
CA SER A 283 -3.77 -5.63 1.38
C SER A 283 -4.84 -6.41 0.62
N ASN A 284 -5.68 -5.71 -0.15
CA ASN A 284 -6.72 -6.33 -0.98
C ASN A 284 -6.13 -7.28 -2.02
N GLU A 285 -4.97 -6.93 -2.60
CA GLU A 285 -4.28 -7.81 -3.54
C GLU A 285 -3.69 -9.05 -2.86
N VAL A 286 -3.17 -8.92 -1.63
CA VAL A 286 -2.75 -10.08 -0.82
C VAL A 286 -3.95 -10.99 -0.54
N GLU A 287 -5.07 -10.44 -0.09
CA GLU A 287 -6.31 -11.19 0.17
C GLU A 287 -6.81 -11.90 -1.10
N ARG A 288 -6.75 -11.23 -2.25
CA ARG A 288 -7.11 -11.82 -3.55
C ARG A 288 -6.21 -13.01 -3.90
N LEU A 289 -4.90 -12.88 -3.69
CA LEU A 289 -3.95 -13.96 -3.97
C LEU A 289 -4.14 -15.16 -3.03
N VAL A 290 -4.37 -14.90 -1.73
CA VAL A 290 -4.74 -15.95 -0.76
C VAL A 290 -6.03 -16.64 -1.18
N GLY A 291 -7.03 -15.88 -1.63
CA GLY A 291 -8.28 -16.41 -2.14
C GLY A 291 -8.10 -17.31 -3.37
N ASN A 292 -7.12 -17.03 -4.23
CA ASN A 292 -6.82 -17.88 -5.40
C ASN A 292 -6.15 -19.20 -4.99
N GLU A 293 -5.38 -19.24 -3.90
CA GLU A 293 -4.79 -20.50 -3.38
C GLU A 293 -5.87 -21.47 -2.85
N ARG A 294 -7.12 -21.02 -2.70
CA ARG A 294 -8.27 -21.87 -2.36
C ARG A 294 -8.58 -22.89 -3.45
N GLU A 295 -8.35 -22.56 -4.72
CA GLU A 295 -8.59 -23.50 -5.83
C GLU A 295 -7.66 -24.72 -5.76
N ASP A 296 -6.50 -24.56 -5.13
CA ASP A 296 -5.45 -25.57 -5.00
C ASP A 296 -5.40 -26.22 -3.59
N SER A 297 -6.19 -25.74 -2.60
CA SER A 297 -6.16 -26.24 -1.22
C SER A 297 -7.51 -26.21 -0.48
N ASP A 298 -7.91 -27.35 0.10
CA ASP A 298 -9.15 -27.49 0.90
C ASP A 298 -9.10 -26.78 2.27
N HIS A 299 -8.00 -26.13 2.61
CA HIS A 299 -7.72 -25.60 3.95
C HIS A 299 -7.99 -24.10 4.10
N ILE A 300 -8.29 -23.40 2.98
CA ILE A 300 -8.61 -21.98 2.97
C ILE A 300 -10.13 -21.81 2.84
N ASN A 301 -10.72 -21.04 3.77
CA ASN A 301 -12.14 -20.73 3.77
C ASN A 301 -12.36 -19.22 3.95
N ASP A 302 -13.58 -18.74 3.72
CA ASP A 302 -13.87 -17.30 3.74
C ASP A 302 -13.65 -16.67 5.14
N GLU A 303 -13.63 -17.48 6.19
CA GLU A 303 -13.40 -17.04 7.58
C GLU A 303 -11.91 -16.80 7.87
N ASN A 304 -11.00 -17.52 7.19
CA ASN A 304 -9.56 -17.49 7.49
C ASN A 304 -8.72 -16.65 6.51
N ILE A 305 -9.26 -16.25 5.35
CA ILE A 305 -8.54 -15.45 4.34
C ILE A 305 -7.93 -14.19 4.96
N GLN A 306 -8.70 -13.45 5.76
CA GLN A 306 -8.23 -12.22 6.38
C GLN A 306 -7.06 -12.48 7.34
N GLU A 307 -7.15 -13.54 8.14
CA GLU A 307 -6.11 -13.90 9.11
C GLU A 307 -4.81 -14.29 8.39
N ILE A 308 -4.91 -15.16 7.38
CA ILE A 308 -3.76 -15.59 6.57
C ILE A 308 -3.11 -14.38 5.90
N SER A 309 -3.91 -13.47 5.33
CA SER A 309 -3.42 -12.26 4.67
C SER A 309 -2.67 -11.34 5.64
N ASN A 310 -3.23 -11.13 6.85
CA ASN A 310 -2.58 -10.35 7.90
C ASN A 310 -1.25 -10.99 8.35
N ARG A 311 -1.16 -12.32 8.41
CA ARG A 311 0.10 -13.03 8.71
C ARG A 311 1.13 -12.81 7.59
N ILE A 312 0.74 -12.91 6.32
CA ILE A 312 1.63 -12.68 5.17
C ILE A 312 2.16 -11.25 5.14
N LEU A 313 1.30 -10.24 5.35
CA LEU A 313 1.71 -8.83 5.41
C LEU A 313 2.79 -8.61 6.48
N ARG A 314 2.60 -9.19 7.67
CA ARG A 314 3.57 -9.11 8.77
C ARG A 314 4.88 -9.83 8.46
N ILE A 315 4.84 -10.95 7.75
CA ILE A 315 6.05 -11.67 7.30
C ILE A 315 6.85 -10.83 6.30
N ILE A 316 6.18 -10.17 5.36
CA ILE A 316 6.82 -9.26 4.38
C ILE A 316 7.52 -8.13 5.11
N ASP A 317 6.83 -7.44 6.04
CA ASP A 317 7.44 -6.36 6.83
C ASP A 317 8.66 -6.86 7.64
N HIS A 318 8.55 -8.00 8.32
CA HIS A 318 9.66 -8.59 9.08
C HIS A 318 10.85 -8.99 8.20
N TYR A 319 10.58 -9.50 7.00
CA TYR A 319 11.63 -9.85 6.05
C TYR A 319 12.37 -8.61 5.55
N LEU A 320 11.64 -7.55 5.21
CA LEU A 320 12.23 -6.32 4.68
C LEU A 320 13.03 -5.55 5.72
N ILE A 321 12.54 -5.44 6.97
CA ILE A 321 13.30 -4.79 8.04
C ILE A 321 14.60 -5.54 8.35
N LYS A 322 14.57 -6.87 8.48
CA LYS A 322 15.77 -7.69 8.71
C LYS A 322 16.76 -7.61 7.55
N SER A 323 16.25 -7.59 6.32
CA SER A 323 17.09 -7.42 5.14
C SER A 323 17.77 -6.05 5.14
N GLY A 324 17.04 -4.98 5.51
CA GLY A 324 17.59 -3.64 5.67
C GLY A 324 18.64 -3.54 6.79
N GLU A 325 18.39 -4.16 7.95
CA GLU A 325 19.34 -4.22 9.08
C GLU A 325 20.63 -4.97 8.70
N SER A 326 20.48 -6.16 8.10
CA SER A 326 21.60 -6.97 7.60
C SER A 326 22.44 -6.19 6.58
N PHE A 327 21.78 -5.50 5.65
CA PHE A 327 22.44 -4.68 4.65
C PHE A 327 23.19 -3.49 5.26
N ALA A 328 22.52 -2.69 6.12
CA ALA A 328 23.13 -1.53 6.77
C ALA A 328 24.33 -1.93 7.62
N SER A 329 24.21 -3.01 8.38
CA SER A 329 25.30 -3.56 9.20
C SER A 329 26.47 -4.03 8.34
N SER A 330 26.20 -4.80 7.28
CA SER A 330 27.23 -5.31 6.36
C SER A 330 28.06 -4.18 5.74
N VAL A 331 27.37 -3.12 5.33
CA VAL A 331 27.98 -1.95 4.71
C VAL A 331 28.90 -1.20 5.67
N LEU A 332 28.48 -1.03 6.93
CA LEU A 332 29.22 -0.26 7.92
C LEU A 332 30.43 -1.01 8.46
N HIS A 333 30.26 -2.30 8.73
CA HIS A 333 31.32 -3.14 9.27
C HIS A 333 32.26 -3.67 8.17
N GLY A 334 31.86 -3.60 6.90
CA GLY A 334 32.63 -4.12 5.78
C GLY A 334 32.61 -5.65 5.69
N ASP A 335 31.74 -6.29 6.45
CA ASP A 335 31.54 -7.74 6.46
C ASP A 335 30.36 -8.09 5.56
N ILE A 336 30.57 -9.00 4.60
CA ILE A 336 29.48 -9.51 3.78
C ILE A 336 28.73 -10.56 4.60
N CYS A 337 27.66 -10.16 5.28
CA CYS A 337 26.66 -11.13 5.70
C CYS A 337 25.95 -11.61 4.43
N LEU A 338 26.29 -12.82 3.97
CA LEU A 338 25.45 -13.53 3.02
C LEU A 338 24.06 -13.58 3.65
N ASN A 339 23.08 -12.93 3.00
CA ASN A 339 21.69 -13.06 3.42
C ASN A 339 21.40 -14.55 3.52
N ASP A 340 21.00 -15.01 4.71
CA ASP A 340 20.65 -16.41 4.90
C ASP A 340 19.56 -16.73 3.88
N HIS A 341 19.82 -17.70 2.98
CA HIS A 341 18.82 -18.13 1.99
C HIS A 341 17.50 -18.55 2.67
N ASN A 342 17.54 -18.85 3.97
CA ASN A 342 16.37 -19.16 4.79
C ASN A 342 15.76 -17.94 5.50
N THR A 343 16.20 -16.69 5.29
CA THR A 343 15.69 -15.52 6.02
C THR A 343 14.16 -15.41 5.92
N LEU A 344 13.60 -15.60 4.72
CA LEU A 344 12.15 -15.58 4.52
C LEU A 344 11.46 -16.74 5.25
N ASN A 345 11.99 -17.97 5.13
CA ASN A 345 11.49 -19.14 5.85
C ASN A 345 11.55 -18.93 7.36
N ASN A 346 12.63 -18.36 7.87
CA ASN A 346 12.79 -18.04 9.28
C ASN A 346 11.74 -17.02 9.73
N CYS A 347 11.44 -15.99 8.93
CA CYS A 347 10.34 -15.06 9.23
C CYS A 347 8.97 -15.76 9.26
N ILE A 348 8.71 -16.69 8.34
CA ILE A 348 7.47 -17.50 8.33
C ILE A 348 7.37 -18.33 9.61
N PHE A 349 8.42 -19.07 9.97
CA PHE A 349 8.39 -19.93 11.17
C PHE A 349 8.37 -19.13 12.47
N LEU A 350 9.02 -17.97 12.52
CA LEU A 350 8.92 -17.05 13.65
C LEU A 350 7.48 -16.56 13.82
N ASP A 351 6.81 -16.19 12.73
CA ASP A 351 5.41 -15.76 12.77
C ASP A 351 4.46 -16.88 13.25
N ILE A 352 4.69 -18.13 12.85
CA ILE A 352 3.95 -19.29 13.36
C ILE A 352 4.14 -19.47 14.87
N ASN A 353 5.38 -19.29 15.36
CA ASN A 353 5.70 -19.45 16.78
C ASN A 353 5.13 -18.31 17.64
N ASP A 354 5.19 -17.07 17.15
CA ASP A 354 4.73 -15.88 17.89
C ASP A 354 3.20 -15.79 17.93
N PHE A 355 2.52 -16.33 16.90
CA PHE A 355 1.06 -16.29 16.77
C PHE A 355 0.46 -17.69 16.53
N PRO A 356 0.57 -18.63 17.47
CA PRO A 356 0.11 -19.99 17.27
C PRO A 356 -1.41 -20.04 17.05
N SER A 357 -1.86 -20.92 16.16
CA SER A 357 -3.28 -21.16 15.87
C SER A 357 -3.58 -22.66 15.85
N SER A 358 -4.81 -23.03 16.22
CA SER A 358 -5.30 -24.43 16.12
C SER A 358 -5.94 -24.73 14.77
N GLU A 359 -5.99 -23.75 13.87
CA GLU A 359 -6.64 -23.87 12.56
C GLU A 359 -5.88 -24.82 11.62
N SER A 360 -6.65 -25.52 10.78
CA SER A 360 -6.11 -26.54 9.87
C SER A 360 -5.16 -25.96 8.82
N TYR A 361 -5.33 -24.69 8.44
CA TYR A 361 -4.47 -24.03 7.46
C TYR A 361 -3.03 -23.87 7.94
N LEU A 362 -2.77 -23.85 9.26
CA LEU A 362 -1.44 -23.53 9.81
C LEU A 362 -0.37 -24.55 9.39
N VAL A 363 -0.77 -25.81 9.19
CA VAL A 363 0.12 -26.89 8.71
C VAL A 363 0.66 -26.58 7.30
N HIS A 364 -0.15 -25.95 6.46
CA HIS A 364 0.16 -25.61 5.07
C HIS A 364 0.55 -24.14 4.89
N PHE A 365 0.47 -23.35 5.96
CA PHE A 365 0.73 -21.92 5.92
C PHE A 365 2.12 -21.55 5.35
N PRO A 366 3.21 -22.28 5.62
CA PRO A 366 4.49 -21.97 5.00
C PRO A 366 4.47 -21.99 3.48
N ASP A 367 3.85 -23.01 2.88
CA ASP A 367 3.76 -23.14 1.42
C ASP A 367 2.83 -22.07 0.83
N ILE A 368 1.69 -21.81 1.49
CA ILE A 368 0.75 -20.74 1.09
C ILE A 368 1.46 -19.38 1.11
N ALA A 369 2.19 -19.07 2.19
CA ALA A 369 2.91 -17.82 2.34
C ALA A 369 3.99 -17.66 1.25
N LEU A 370 4.77 -18.70 0.97
CA LEU A 370 5.79 -18.67 -0.08
C LEU A 370 5.19 -18.45 -1.47
N ASN A 371 4.10 -19.14 -1.80
CA ASN A 371 3.41 -19.00 -3.08
C ASN A 371 2.85 -17.57 -3.28
N VAL A 372 2.14 -17.06 -2.27
CA VAL A 372 1.56 -15.71 -2.33
C VAL A 372 2.66 -14.66 -2.44
N ILE A 373 3.74 -14.76 -1.65
CA ILE A 373 4.87 -13.84 -1.72
C ILE A 373 5.57 -13.91 -3.08
N ALA A 374 5.77 -15.11 -3.64
CA ALA A 374 6.35 -15.26 -4.98
C ALA A 374 5.47 -14.62 -6.07
N ARG A 375 4.14 -14.78 -5.97
CA ARG A 375 3.17 -14.13 -6.88
C ARG A 375 3.17 -12.61 -6.74
N LEU A 376 3.28 -12.07 -5.51
CA LEU A 376 3.43 -10.62 -5.28
C LEU A 376 4.72 -10.08 -5.91
N LEU A 377 5.86 -10.75 -5.71
CA LEU A 377 7.15 -10.34 -6.27
C LEU A 377 7.19 -10.41 -7.80
N SER A 378 6.36 -11.27 -8.39
CA SER A 378 6.22 -11.44 -9.84
C SER A 378 5.04 -10.65 -10.42
N SER A 379 4.32 -9.87 -9.61
CA SER A 379 3.13 -9.13 -10.04
C SER A 379 3.51 -7.97 -10.94
N ASP A 380 2.77 -7.79 -12.04
CA ASP A 380 2.90 -6.62 -12.93
C ASP A 380 2.06 -5.42 -12.51
N LEU A 381 1.29 -5.55 -11.41
CA LEU A 381 0.51 -4.46 -10.87
C LEU A 381 1.43 -3.35 -10.35
N SER A 382 1.29 -2.14 -10.91
CA SER A 382 2.07 -0.97 -10.53
C SER A 382 1.93 -0.63 -9.04
N ALA A 383 0.72 -0.81 -8.48
CA ALA A 383 0.44 -0.60 -7.06
C ALA A 383 1.31 -1.51 -6.17
N VAL A 384 1.41 -2.80 -6.49
CA VAL A 384 2.25 -3.77 -5.75
C VAL A 384 3.73 -3.42 -5.86
N LYS A 385 4.24 -3.17 -7.08
CA LYS A 385 5.64 -2.82 -7.30
C LYS A 385 6.02 -1.53 -6.56
N THR A 386 5.15 -0.52 -6.62
CA THR A 386 5.37 0.78 -5.97
C THR A 386 5.36 0.62 -4.45
N HIS A 387 4.37 -0.09 -3.91
CA HIS A 387 4.26 -0.33 -2.48
C HIS A 387 5.50 -1.08 -1.95
N LEU A 388 5.85 -2.23 -2.53
CA LEU A 388 7.00 -3.04 -2.10
C LEU A 388 8.33 -2.27 -2.19
N LYS A 389 8.51 -1.46 -3.25
CA LYS A 389 9.69 -0.61 -3.39
C LYS A 389 9.74 0.45 -2.29
N LYS A 390 8.66 1.20 -2.09
CA LYS A 390 8.53 2.24 -1.05
C LYS A 390 8.92 1.70 0.32
N ILE A 391 8.36 0.56 0.70
CA ILE A 391 8.59 -0.02 2.04
C ILE A 391 10.02 -0.57 2.17
N SER A 392 10.55 -1.22 1.14
CA SER A 392 11.95 -1.68 1.12
C SER A 392 12.95 -0.53 1.26
N ASP A 393 12.77 0.55 0.51
CA ASP A 393 13.62 1.74 0.55
C ASP A 393 13.54 2.41 1.93
N THR A 394 12.32 2.53 2.47
CA THR A 394 12.08 3.16 3.78
C THR A 394 12.71 2.35 4.91
N TYR A 395 12.53 1.02 4.93
CA TYR A 395 13.17 0.15 5.91
C TYR A 395 14.70 0.18 5.80
N THR A 396 15.23 0.17 4.58
CA THR A 396 16.67 0.26 4.35
C THR A 396 17.25 1.56 4.90
N LEU A 397 16.61 2.70 4.58
CA LEU A 397 17.01 4.01 5.08
C LEU A 397 16.93 4.07 6.60
N TYR A 398 15.85 3.55 7.19
CA TYR A 398 15.68 3.50 8.63
C TYR A 398 16.76 2.67 9.32
N SER A 399 17.08 1.50 8.77
CA SER A 399 18.18 0.67 9.28
C SER A 399 19.52 1.38 9.23
N PHE A 400 19.81 2.12 8.16
CA PHE A 400 21.02 2.95 8.11
C PHE A 400 21.03 4.04 9.18
N LEU A 401 19.92 4.73 9.41
CA LEU A 401 19.83 5.81 10.40
C LEU A 401 20.05 5.31 11.84
N ARG A 402 19.64 4.06 12.14
CA ARG A 402 19.91 3.43 13.44
C ARG A 402 21.39 3.18 13.66
N GLU A 403 22.10 2.80 12.61
CA GLU A 403 23.53 2.51 12.71
C GLU A 403 24.41 3.77 12.60
N THR A 404 24.01 4.75 11.78
CA THR A 404 24.75 6.00 11.56
C THR A 404 23.85 7.19 11.20
N PRO A 405 24.07 8.38 11.79
CA PRO A 405 23.33 9.58 11.39
C PRO A 405 23.66 10.05 9.96
N ASP A 406 24.90 9.88 9.48
CA ASP A 406 25.33 10.33 8.15
C ASP A 406 25.23 9.22 7.08
N VAL A 407 23.99 8.86 6.76
CA VAL A 407 23.68 7.83 5.74
C VAL A 407 24.30 8.17 4.39
N GLN A 408 24.21 9.43 3.95
CA GLN A 408 24.72 9.86 2.65
C GLN A 408 26.20 9.56 2.46
N LYS A 409 27.03 9.79 3.48
CA LYS A 409 28.47 9.51 3.41
C LYS A 409 28.76 8.03 3.23
N VAL A 410 28.01 7.18 3.92
CA VAL A 410 28.17 5.72 3.85
C VAL A 410 27.71 5.20 2.49
N THR A 411 26.54 5.61 2.03
CA THR A 411 26.02 5.27 0.71
C THR A 411 26.99 5.71 -0.40
N LYS A 412 27.50 6.95 -0.36
CA LYS A 412 28.50 7.42 -1.34
C LYS A 412 29.79 6.61 -1.33
N LYS A 413 30.23 6.13 -0.16
CA LYS A 413 31.44 5.30 -0.06
C LYS A 413 31.26 3.96 -0.78
N ILE A 414 30.07 3.35 -0.70
CA ILE A 414 29.74 2.09 -1.40
C ILE A 414 29.71 2.31 -2.91
N PHE A 415 28.95 3.31 -3.36
CA PHE A 415 28.63 3.42 -4.78
C PHE A 415 29.71 4.11 -5.61
N SER A 416 30.59 4.92 -5.01
CA SER A 416 31.62 5.63 -5.78
C SER A 416 32.75 4.76 -6.33
N HIS A 417 33.06 3.64 -5.67
CA HIS A 417 34.19 2.75 -6.05
C HIS A 417 33.93 1.28 -5.69
N GLY A 418 32.66 0.90 -5.51
CA GLY A 418 32.28 -0.45 -5.10
C GLY A 418 32.63 -1.47 -6.19
N LYS A 419 33.07 -2.66 -5.77
CA LYS A 419 33.12 -3.84 -6.66
C LYS A 419 32.04 -4.81 -6.24
N ILE A 420 31.10 -5.10 -7.13
CA ILE A 420 30.05 -6.10 -6.90
C ILE A 420 30.43 -7.36 -7.67
N TRP A 421 30.51 -8.49 -6.98
CA TRP A 421 30.77 -9.79 -7.59
C TRP A 421 29.44 -10.47 -7.91
N LEU A 422 29.20 -10.71 -9.19
CA LEU A 422 28.01 -11.37 -9.69
C LEU A 422 28.22 -12.89 -9.72
N ASP A 423 27.18 -13.62 -9.31
CA ASP A 423 27.13 -15.07 -9.41
C ASP A 423 26.52 -15.52 -10.74
N THR A 424 26.45 -16.84 -10.94
CA THR A 424 25.86 -17.43 -12.15
C THR A 424 24.37 -17.09 -12.29
N THR A 425 23.63 -16.96 -11.19
CA THR A 425 22.17 -16.71 -11.25
C THR A 425 21.86 -15.34 -11.84
N ILE A 426 22.58 -14.29 -11.42
CA ILE A 426 22.41 -12.95 -11.97
C ILE A 426 22.89 -12.87 -13.42
N VAL A 427 24.03 -13.47 -13.74
CA VAL A 427 24.58 -13.45 -15.11
C VAL A 427 23.64 -14.16 -16.10
N LEU A 428 23.05 -15.30 -15.71
CA LEU A 428 22.07 -15.98 -16.55
C LEU A 428 20.81 -15.14 -16.77
N SER A 429 20.29 -14.46 -15.73
CA SER A 429 19.14 -13.57 -15.89
C SER A 429 19.44 -12.38 -16.82
N LEU A 430 20.63 -11.77 -16.70
CA LEU A 430 21.08 -10.73 -17.64
C LEU A 430 21.13 -11.23 -19.09
N LEU A 431 21.55 -12.48 -19.31
CA LEU A 431 21.53 -13.08 -20.64
C LEU A 431 20.10 -13.33 -21.13
N VAL A 432 19.19 -13.78 -20.27
CA VAL A 432 17.78 -13.97 -20.64
C VAL A 432 17.12 -12.66 -21.07
N GLU A 433 17.41 -11.55 -20.40
CA GLU A 433 16.86 -10.24 -20.75
C GLU A 433 17.27 -9.76 -22.15
N THR A 434 18.34 -10.31 -22.72
CA THR A 434 18.71 -10.05 -24.12
C THR A 434 17.74 -10.67 -25.13
N PHE A 435 16.93 -11.66 -24.72
CA PHE A 435 15.90 -12.26 -25.55
C PHE A 435 14.62 -11.42 -25.57
N TYR A 436 14.38 -10.60 -24.55
CA TYR A 436 13.20 -9.76 -24.42
C TYR A 436 13.21 -8.65 -25.48
N ARG A 437 12.11 -8.55 -26.23
CA ARG A 437 11.91 -7.49 -27.23
C ARG A 437 11.44 -6.18 -26.63
N ASP A 438 10.78 -6.25 -25.48
CA ASP A 438 10.27 -5.10 -24.75
C ASP A 438 11.30 -4.66 -23.70
N GLU A 439 11.62 -3.37 -23.69
CA GLU A 439 12.52 -2.75 -22.71
C GLU A 439 11.93 -2.80 -21.29
N GLN A 440 10.60 -2.84 -21.14
CA GLN A 440 9.95 -2.82 -19.81
C GLN A 440 10.25 -4.06 -18.95
N HIS A 441 10.80 -5.12 -19.54
CA HIS A 441 11.07 -6.39 -18.87
C HIS A 441 12.55 -6.60 -18.52
N LYS A 442 13.42 -5.60 -18.72
CA LYS A 442 14.88 -5.73 -18.53
C LYS A 442 15.39 -5.23 -17.17
N LYS A 443 14.77 -5.71 -16.09
CA LYS A 443 15.05 -5.29 -14.70
C LYS A 443 16.53 -5.42 -14.30
N TYR A 444 17.17 -6.57 -14.56
CA TYR A 444 18.57 -6.82 -14.19
C TYR A 444 19.52 -5.92 -14.98
N SER A 445 19.23 -5.70 -16.26
CA SER A 445 19.98 -4.81 -17.14
C SER A 445 19.89 -3.38 -16.65
N ASP A 446 18.70 -2.88 -16.31
CA ASP A 446 18.51 -1.52 -15.80
C ASP A 446 19.28 -1.28 -14.50
N ILE A 447 19.25 -2.26 -13.59
CA ILE A 447 20.02 -2.22 -12.34
C ILE A 447 21.53 -2.21 -12.64
N ALA A 448 22.00 -3.07 -13.54
CA ALA A 448 23.41 -3.14 -13.90
C ALA A 448 23.91 -1.83 -14.53
N HIS A 449 23.13 -1.23 -15.44
CA HIS A 449 23.46 0.07 -16.02
C HIS A 449 23.50 1.16 -14.96
N SER A 450 22.50 1.24 -14.09
CA SER A 450 22.45 2.23 -13.01
C SER A 450 23.65 2.13 -12.06
N LEU A 451 24.10 0.91 -11.76
CA LEU A 451 25.29 0.66 -10.95
C LEU A 451 26.57 1.14 -11.65
N ILE A 452 26.73 0.81 -12.94
CA ILE A 452 27.89 1.23 -13.75
C ILE A 452 27.94 2.75 -13.88
N GLU A 453 26.81 3.40 -14.18
CA GLU A 453 26.70 4.86 -14.24
C GLU A 453 27.04 5.55 -12.91
N SER A 454 26.77 4.86 -11.79
CA SER A 454 27.13 5.31 -10.44
C SER A 454 28.61 5.12 -10.10
N GLY A 455 29.40 4.48 -10.97
CA GLY A 455 30.84 4.22 -10.76
C GLY A 455 31.15 2.88 -10.10
N VAL A 456 30.19 1.95 -10.04
CA VAL A 456 30.40 0.60 -9.50
C VAL A 456 31.00 -0.32 -10.57
N GLU A 457 32.02 -1.08 -10.20
CA GLU A 457 32.57 -2.14 -11.03
C GLU A 457 31.79 -3.45 -10.80
N LEU A 458 31.21 -4.01 -11.87
CA LEU A 458 30.61 -5.34 -11.84
C LEU A 458 31.64 -6.38 -12.26
N CYS A 459 31.92 -7.33 -11.38
CA CYS A 459 32.94 -8.36 -11.56
C CYS A 459 32.31 -9.75 -11.58
N VAL A 460 32.91 -10.68 -12.32
CA VAL A 460 32.60 -12.11 -12.26
C VAL A 460 33.89 -12.89 -12.01
N THR A 461 33.76 -14.07 -11.42
CA THR A 461 34.92 -14.98 -11.26
C THR A 461 35.03 -15.94 -12.45
N ASP A 462 36.21 -16.50 -12.68
CA ASP A 462 36.42 -17.56 -13.69
C ASP A 462 35.53 -18.80 -13.45
N GLY A 463 35.10 -19.03 -12.20
CA GLY A 463 34.14 -20.08 -11.87
C GLY A 463 32.77 -19.81 -12.51
N VAL A 464 32.25 -18.60 -12.30
CA VAL A 464 30.96 -18.15 -12.86
C VAL A 464 30.99 -18.19 -14.39
N VAL A 465 32.06 -17.71 -15.02
CA VAL A 465 32.21 -17.75 -16.49
C VAL A 465 32.13 -19.18 -17.03
N ARG A 466 32.81 -20.13 -16.37
CA ARG A 466 32.77 -21.55 -16.76
C ARG A 466 31.39 -22.16 -16.57
N GLU A 467 30.70 -21.84 -15.48
CA GLU A 467 29.37 -22.33 -15.20
C GLU A 467 28.34 -21.81 -16.22
N VAL A 468 28.38 -20.51 -16.53
CA VAL A 468 27.55 -19.88 -17.57
C VAL A 468 27.81 -20.53 -18.93
N LEU A 469 29.08 -20.70 -19.32
CA LEU A 469 29.45 -21.39 -20.57
C LEU A 469 28.92 -22.83 -20.62
N GLN A 470 29.04 -23.57 -19.51
CA GLN A 470 28.48 -24.92 -19.41
C GLN A 470 26.96 -24.89 -19.57
N HIS A 471 26.27 -23.95 -18.94
CA HIS A 471 24.81 -23.79 -19.06
C HIS A 471 24.37 -23.47 -20.49
N ILE A 472 25.09 -22.59 -21.19
CA ILE A 472 24.86 -22.27 -22.62
C ILE A 472 25.02 -23.54 -23.47
N ASN A 473 26.10 -24.31 -23.25
CA ASN A 473 26.34 -25.55 -24.01
C ASN A 473 25.26 -26.61 -23.78
N ILE A 474 24.78 -26.75 -22.55
CA ILE A 474 23.67 -27.64 -22.21
C ILE A 474 22.38 -27.18 -22.92
N SER A 475 22.10 -25.87 -22.91
CA SER A 475 20.95 -25.26 -23.59
C SER A 475 20.97 -25.50 -25.10
N LEU A 476 22.13 -25.28 -25.75
CA LEU A 476 22.32 -25.58 -27.17
C LEU A 476 22.15 -27.06 -27.48
N THR A 477 22.68 -27.95 -26.63
CA THR A 477 22.52 -29.40 -26.81
C THR A 477 21.05 -29.81 -26.69
N CYS A 478 20.32 -29.23 -25.75
CA CYS A 478 18.88 -29.44 -25.58
C CYS A 478 18.11 -28.99 -26.84
N SER A 479 18.38 -27.79 -27.36
CA SER A 479 17.72 -27.25 -28.56
C SER A 479 17.89 -28.10 -29.83
N ARG A 480 18.99 -28.85 -29.93
CA ARG A 480 19.34 -29.65 -31.12
C ARG A 480 18.81 -31.08 -31.07
N ARG A 481 18.30 -31.54 -29.91
CA ARG A 481 17.75 -32.88 -29.75
C ARG A 481 16.24 -32.86 -29.92
N SER A 482 15.67 -33.95 -30.41
CA SER A 482 14.21 -34.11 -30.35
C SER A 482 13.74 -34.19 -28.89
N LEU A 483 12.53 -33.73 -28.59
CA LEU A 483 11.95 -33.77 -27.23
C LEU A 483 12.02 -35.17 -26.58
N SER A 484 11.95 -36.23 -27.39
CA SER A 484 12.08 -37.63 -26.96
C SER A 484 13.51 -38.09 -26.62
N GLN A 485 14.53 -37.30 -26.95
CA GLN A 485 15.96 -37.62 -26.79
C GLN A 485 16.64 -36.79 -25.69
N TRP A 486 15.97 -35.78 -25.16
CA TRP A 486 16.45 -35.04 -23.99
C TRP A 486 16.05 -35.78 -22.72
N ASN A 487 17.04 -36.13 -21.89
CA ASN A 487 16.82 -36.72 -20.59
C ASN A 487 17.34 -35.76 -19.53
N GLY A 488 16.43 -34.99 -18.92
CA GLY A 488 16.74 -33.99 -17.91
C GLY A 488 15.74 -32.84 -17.89
N ARG A 489 15.90 -31.92 -16.93
CA ARG A 489 15.14 -30.67 -16.88
C ARG A 489 15.50 -29.80 -18.08
N ILE A 490 14.53 -29.03 -18.58
CA ILE A 490 14.77 -28.04 -19.65
C ILE A 490 15.73 -26.97 -19.08
N PRO A 491 16.87 -26.69 -19.74
CA PRO A 491 17.80 -25.67 -19.28
C PRO A 491 17.17 -24.27 -19.29
N PHE A 492 17.53 -23.45 -18.30
CA PHE A 492 16.93 -22.12 -18.06
C PHE A 492 17.02 -21.20 -19.27
N LEU A 493 18.20 -21.06 -19.90
CA LEU A 493 18.36 -20.20 -21.08
C LEU A 493 17.53 -20.69 -22.27
N TYR A 494 17.48 -22.01 -22.49
CA TYR A 494 16.69 -22.58 -23.60
C TYR A 494 15.19 -22.40 -23.38
N TYR A 495 14.72 -22.59 -22.14
CA TYR A 495 13.33 -22.37 -21.78
C TYR A 495 12.88 -20.94 -22.13
N HIS A 496 13.61 -19.93 -21.67
CA HIS A 496 13.26 -18.54 -21.96
C HIS A 496 13.45 -18.14 -23.42
N TYR A 497 14.42 -18.72 -24.12
CA TYR A 497 14.58 -18.52 -25.57
C TYR A 497 13.33 -18.96 -26.35
N VAL A 498 12.80 -20.14 -26.03
CA VAL A 498 11.57 -20.67 -26.66
C VAL A 498 10.33 -19.89 -26.24
N GLU A 499 10.24 -19.49 -24.97
CA GLU A 499 9.14 -18.68 -24.44
C GLU A 499 8.98 -17.35 -25.20
N GLN A 500 10.10 -16.73 -25.58
CA GLN A 500 10.10 -15.50 -26.39
C GLN A 500 9.82 -15.73 -27.88
N GLY A 501 9.55 -16.97 -28.29
CA GLY A 501 9.12 -17.34 -29.63
C GLY A 501 10.25 -17.49 -30.65
N TYR A 502 11.46 -17.85 -30.22
CA TYR A 502 12.61 -18.10 -31.11
C TYR A 502 12.87 -19.57 -31.44
#